data_AF-A0A529WD76-F1
#
_entry.id   AF-A0A529WD76-F1
#
_cell.length_a   1.000
_cell.length_b   1.000
_cell.length_c   1.000
_cell.angle_alpha   90.00
_cell.angle_beta   90.00
_cell.angle_gamma   90.00
#
_symmetry.space_group_name_H-M   'P 1'
#
loop_
_entity.id
_entity.type
_entity.pdbx_description
1 polymer ?
#
loop_
_entity_poly.entity_id
_entity_poly.type
_entity_poly.pdbx_seq_one_letter_code
_entity_poly.pdbx_strand_id
1 'polypeptide(L)' 'MNWDDVRIFLAVARAGQILGAAKRLELNHATVSRRIAALEEALR' A
#
# COMPACT_ATOMS: atom_id res chain seq x y z
N MET A 1 -12.96 1.05 6.10
CA MET A 1 -11.51 1.11 6.36
C MET A 1 -10.97 -0.30 6.62
N ASN A 2 -10.06 -0.79 5.78
CA ASN A 2 -9.42 -2.11 5.94
C ASN A 2 -8.02 -1.93 6.54
N TRP A 3 -7.72 -2.66 7.60
CA TRP A 3 -6.42 -2.62 8.27
C TRP A 3 -5.26 -3.05 7.37
N ASP A 4 -5.52 -3.93 6.40
CA ASP A 4 -4.51 -4.35 5.43
C ASP A 4 -4.04 -3.18 4.57
N ASP A 5 -4.95 -2.31 4.15
CA ASP A 5 -4.61 -1.13 3.35
C ASP A 5 -3.73 -0.16 4.15
N VAL A 6 -3.97 -0.02 5.46
CA VAL A 6 -3.12 0.78 6.37
C VAL A 6 -1.72 0.16 6.52
N ARG A 7 -1.61 -1.16 6.64
CA ARG A 7 -0.31 -1.86 6.71
C ARG A 7 0.48 -1.66 5.42
N ILE A 8 -0.18 -1.73 4.27
CA ILE A 8 0.42 -1.52 2.96
C ILE A 8 0.87 -0.06 2.80
N PHE A 9 0.03 0.90 3.19
CA PHE A 9 0.39 2.31 3.20
C PHE A 9 1.62 2.59 4.07
N LEU A 10 1.67 2.05 5.29
CA LEU A 10 2.82 2.21 6.18
C LEU A 10 4.10 1.61 5.59
N ALA A 11 3.99 0.47 4.90
CA ALA A 11 5.14 -0.13 4.21
C ALA A 11 5.64 0.77 3.06
N VAL A 12 4.74 1.39 2.30
CA VAL A 12 5.10 2.36 1.24
C VAL A 12 5.75 3.61 1.85
N ALA A 13 5.17 4.18 2.91
CA ALA A 13 5.73 5.34 3.60
C ALA A 13 7.15 5.08 4.14
N ARG A 14 7.41 3.88 4.66
CA ARG A 14 8.75 3.48 5.16
C ARG A 14 9.74 3.17 4.04
N ALA A 15 9.27 2.60 2.93
CA ALA A 15 10.13 2.29 1.78
C ALA A 15 10.44 3.53 0.93
N GLY A 16 9.62 4.58 1.02
CA GLY A 16 9.69 5.78 0.18
C GLY A 16 9.23 5.58 -1.27
N GLN A 17 8.87 4.34 -1.65
CA GLN A 17 8.41 3.99 -2.99
C GLN A 17 7.55 2.72 -2.99
N ILE A 18 6.58 2.67 -3.92
CA ILE A 18 5.68 1.52 -4.12
C ILE A 18 6.44 0.25 -4.44
N LEU A 19 7.43 0.32 -5.34
CA LEU A 19 8.19 -0.86 -5.77
C LEU A 19 8.99 -1.48 -4.62
N GLY A 20 9.56 -0.65 -3.74
CA GLY A 20 10.27 -1.09 -2.54
C GLY A 20 9.34 -1.81 -1.56
N ALA A 21 8.15 -1.27 -1.34
CA ALA A 21 7.14 -1.91 -0.50
C ALA A 21 6.61 -3.21 -1.13
N ALA A 22 6.36 -3.23 -2.43
CA ALA A 22 5.90 -4.41 -3.16
C ALA A 22 6.90 -5.57 -3.03
N LYS A 23 8.20 -5.31 -3.22
CA LYS A 23 9.27 -6.29 -2.99
C LYS A 23 9.30 -6.78 -1.55
N ARG A 24 9.19 -5.87 -0.57
CA ARG A 24 9.25 -6.21 0.86
C ARG A 24 8.04 -7.01 1.35
N LEU A 25 6.87 -6.77 0.77
CA LEU A 25 5.62 -7.45 1.10
C LEU A 25 5.34 -8.67 0.23
N GLU A 26 6.23 -8.99 -0.73
CA GLU A 26 6.04 -10.05 -1.73
C GLU A 26 4.72 -9.91 -2.50
N LEU A 27 4.33 -8.66 -2.76
CA LEU A 27 3.13 -8.30 -3.50
C LEU A 27 3.46 -7.78 -4.90
N ASN A 28 2.50 -7.93 -5.81
CA ASN A 28 2.56 -7.23 -7.09
C ASN A 28 2.41 -5.70 -6.85
N HIS A 29 3.23 -4.90 -7.53
CA HIS A 29 3.14 -3.44 -7.50
C HIS A 29 1.75 -2.90 -7.84
N ALA A 30 1.02 -3.56 -8.74
CA ALA A 30 -0.36 -3.20 -9.08
C ALA A 30 -1.33 -3.43 -7.91
N THR A 31 -1.09 -4.46 -7.08
CA THR A 31 -1.88 -4.71 -5.87
C THR A 31 -1.63 -3.62 -4.84
N VAL A 32 -0.38 -3.24 -4.60
CA VAL A 32 -0.02 -2.16 -3.67
C VAL A 32 -0.68 -0.84 -4.10
N SER A 33 -0.60 -0.51 -5.39
CA SER A 33 -1.23 0.71 -5.94
C SER A 33 -2.75 0.73 -5.71
N ARG A 34 -3.46 -0.37 -6.04
CA ARG A 34 -4.90 -0.48 -5.80
C ARG A 34 -5.28 -0.36 -4.32
N ARG A 35 -4.46 -0.91 -3.42
CA ARG A 35 -4.69 -0.88 -1.97
C ARG A 35 -4.53 0.52 -1.40
N ILE A 36 -3.58 1.29 -1.90
CA ILE A 36 -3.44 2.72 -1.54
C ILE A 36 -4.63 3.52 -2.04
N ALA A 37 -5.04 3.35 -3.30
CA ALA A 37 -6.20 4.06 -3.83
C ALA A 37 -7.49 3.72 -3.05
N ALA A 38 -7.67 2.46 -2.65
CA ALA A 38 -8.79 2.05 -1.80
C ALA A 38 -8.76 2.70 -0.40
N LEU A 39 -7.57 2.86 0.18
CA LEU A 39 -7.41 3.57 1.45
C LEU A 39 -7.75 5.06 1.32
N GLU A 40 -7.26 5.73 0.26
CA GLU A 40 -7.54 7.13 -0.02
C GLU A 40 -9.04 7.38 -0.21
N GLU A 41 -9.72 6.51 -0.94
CA GLU A 41 -11.18 6.59 -1.12
C GLU A 41 -11.93 6.38 0.20
N ALA A 42 -11.45 5.47 1.06
CA ALA A 42 -12.08 5.20 2.36
C ALA A 42 -11.87 6.31 3.41
N LEU A 43 -10.94 7.24 3.17
CA LEU A 43 -10.64 8.38 4.04
C LEU A 43 -11.17 9.72 3.51
N ARG A 44 -11.78 9.69 2.32
CA ARG A 44 -12.49 10.83 1.74
C ARG A 44 -13.81 11.08 2.46
#